data_AF-A0A1S7DUM9-F1
#
_entry.id   AF-A0A1S7DUM9-F1
#
_cell.length_a   1.000
_cell.length_b   1.000
_cell.length_c   1.000
_cell.angle_alpha   90.00
_cell.angle_beta   90.00
_cell.angle_gamma   90.00
#
_symmetry.space_group_name_H-M   'P 1'
#
loop_
_entity.id
_entity.type
_entity.pdbx_description
1 polymer ?
#
loop_
_entity_poly.entity_id
_entity_poly.type
_entity_poly.pdbx_seq_one_letter_code
_entity_poly.pdbx_strand_id
1 'polypeptide(L)'
;MNKDYTNLMRNTNNQLRKNYRILSELNIEEKTKVPKIKLYNKGFNFDLITSIINTQNGKTYFFVYDQGYLPLDEEWLLLVKKKQ
;
A
#
# COMPACT_ATOMS: atom_id res chain seq x y z
N MET A 1 -28.12 -12.65 7.84
CA MET A 1 -27.55 -12.01 6.63
C MET A 1 -26.57 -10.86 6.91
N ASN A 2 -26.67 -10.09 7.99
CA ASN A 2 -25.71 -8.99 8.26
C ASN A 2 -24.33 -9.38 8.81
N LYS A 3 -24.16 -10.61 9.34
CA LYS A 3 -22.92 -11.01 10.01
C LYS A 3 -21.74 -11.13 9.05
N ASP A 4 -21.98 -11.65 7.85
CA ASP A 4 -20.92 -11.91 6.86
C ASP A 4 -20.39 -10.62 6.23
N TYR A 5 -21.29 -9.67 5.92
CA TYR A 5 -20.91 -8.33 5.45
C TYR A 5 -20.10 -7.56 6.49
N THR A 6 -20.52 -7.59 7.77
CA THR A 6 -19.77 -6.95 8.86
C THR A 6 -18.39 -7.58 9.06
N ASN A 7 -18.30 -8.91 8.96
CA ASN A 7 -17.02 -9.62 9.05
C ASN A 7 -16.09 -9.26 7.89
N LEU A 8 -16.62 -9.18 6.67
CA LEU A 8 -15.86 -8.79 5.48
C LEU A 8 -15.27 -7.38 5.64
N MET A 9 -16.11 -6.39 5.95
CA MET A 9 -15.66 -5.01 6.17
C MET A 9 -14.58 -4.92 7.27
N ARG A 10 -14.77 -5.65 8.38
CA ARG A 10 -13.80 -5.70 9.47
C ARG A 10 -12.46 -6.29 9.01
N ASN A 11 -12.49 -7.39 8.25
CA ASN A 11 -11.29 -8.05 7.75
C ASN A 11 -10.55 -7.17 6.74
N THR A 12 -11.28 -6.52 5.81
CA THR A 12 -10.72 -5.53 4.88
C THR A 12 -10.03 -4.39 5.63
N ASN A 13 -10.69 -3.82 6.64
CA ASN A 13 -10.11 -2.75 7.44
C ASN A 13 -8.87 -3.20 8.23
N ASN A 14 -8.86 -4.43 8.75
CA ASN A 14 -7.69 -4.99 9.42
C ASN A 14 -6.51 -5.15 8.45
N GLN A 15 -6.76 -5.62 7.22
CA GLN A 15 -5.72 -5.77 6.22
C GLN A 15 -5.22 -4.41 5.70
N LEU A 16 -6.09 -3.41 5.53
CA LEU A 16 -5.68 -2.03 5.21
C LEU A 16 -4.78 -1.44 6.31
N ARG A 17 -5.11 -1.64 7.60
CA ARG A 17 -4.24 -1.22 8.71
C ARG A 17 -2.89 -1.94 8.68
N LYS A 18 -2.87 -3.23 8.37
CA LYS A 18 -1.62 -4.00 8.21
C LYS A 18 -0.78 -3.45 7.06
N ASN A 19 -1.38 -3.20 5.90
CA ASN A 19 -0.72 -2.62 4.74
C ASN A 19 -0.11 -1.25 5.08
N TYR A 20 -0.88 -0.37 5.73
CA TYR A 20 -0.42 0.94 6.19
C TYR A 20 0.82 0.85 7.09
N ARG A 21 0.79 -0.06 8.08
CA ARG A 21 1.91 -0.29 8.99
C ARG A 21 3.16 -0.77 8.24
N ILE A 22 3.02 -1.71 7.31
CA ILE A 22 4.15 -2.22 6.51
C ILE A 22 4.80 -1.10 5.70
N LEU A 23 4.00 -0.26 5.03
CA LEU A 23 4.53 0.88 4.27
C LEU A 23 5.26 1.86 5.19
N SER A 24 4.64 2.22 6.33
CA SER A 24 5.23 3.13 7.31
C SER A 24 6.55 2.61 7.91
N GLU A 25 6.61 1.32 8.25
CA GLU A 25 7.82 0.68 8.79
C GLU A 25 8.97 0.65 7.77
N LEU A 26 8.65 0.42 6.50
CA LEU A 26 9.65 0.28 5.45
C LEU A 26 10.08 1.61 4.83
N ASN A 27 9.24 2.65 4.92
CA ASN A 27 9.50 3.96 4.34
C ASN A 27 10.20 4.91 5.33
N ILE A 28 11.41 4.54 5.75
CA ILE A 28 12.17 5.21 6.83
C ILE A 28 12.51 6.67 6.47
N GLU A 29 12.78 6.95 5.19
CA GLU A 29 13.30 8.24 4.72
C GLU A 29 12.27 9.06 3.94
N GLU A 30 10.96 8.82 4.16
CA GLU A 30 9.83 9.34 3.36
C GLU A 30 9.81 8.89 1.88
N LYS A 31 10.94 8.40 1.37
CA LYS A 31 11.12 7.86 0.02
C LYS A 31 12.13 6.70 0.02
N THR A 32 11.66 5.46 0.10
CA THR A 32 12.53 4.28 0.19
C THR A 32 12.30 3.29 -0.95
N LYS A 33 13.37 2.87 -1.65
CA LYS A 33 13.31 1.80 -2.67
C LYS A 33 13.40 0.42 -2.00
N VAL A 34 12.46 -0.47 -2.30
CA VAL A 34 12.40 -1.81 -1.71
C VAL A 34 11.98 -2.86 -2.74
N PRO A 35 12.43 -4.12 -2.60
CA PRO A 35 11.90 -5.21 -3.41
C PRO A 35 10.42 -5.46 -3.09
N LYS A 36 9.59 -5.71 -4.11
CA LYS A 36 8.18 -6.08 -3.99
C LYS A 36 7.98 -7.28 -3.08
N ILE A 37 8.89 -8.27 -3.18
CA ILE A 37 8.88 -9.48 -2.34
C ILE A 37 9.00 -9.16 -0.84
N LYS A 38 9.65 -8.04 -0.46
CA LYS A 38 9.78 -7.62 0.94
C LYS A 38 8.42 -7.26 1.55
N LEU A 39 7.55 -6.58 0.79
CA LEU A 39 6.18 -6.27 1.21
C LEU A 39 5.33 -7.55 1.26
N TYR A 40 5.44 -8.37 0.22
CA TYR A 40 4.74 -9.65 0.13
C TYR A 40 5.03 -10.55 1.34
N ASN A 41 6.31 -10.71 1.70
CA ASN A 41 6.75 -11.52 2.84
C ASN A 41 6.27 -10.96 4.20
N LYS A 42 6.04 -9.64 4.31
CA LYS A 42 5.39 -9.02 5.48
C LYS A 42 3.86 -9.19 5.48
N GLY A 43 3.30 -9.81 4.44
CA GLY A 43 1.87 -10.04 4.25
C GLY A 43 1.11 -8.78 3.85
N PHE A 44 1.75 -7.93 3.03
CA PHE A 44 1.09 -6.84 2.33
C PHE A 44 0.17 -7.40 1.24
N ASN A 45 -1.07 -6.91 1.19
CA ASN A 45 -2.02 -7.27 0.14
C ASN A 45 -2.12 -6.13 -0.87
N PHE A 46 -1.63 -6.34 -2.10
CA PHE A 46 -1.57 -5.32 -3.15
C PHE A 46 -2.95 -4.94 -3.70
N ASP A 47 -3.97 -5.78 -3.52
CA ASP A 47 -5.35 -5.51 -3.98
C ASP A 47 -6.11 -4.57 -3.03
N LEU A 48 -5.57 -4.36 -1.82
CA LEU A 48 -6.21 -3.54 -0.79
C LEU A 48 -5.50 -2.20 -0.62
N ILE A 49 -6.02 -1.24 -1.38
CA ILE A 49 -5.59 0.16 -1.41
C ILE A 49 -6.78 1.10 -1.25
N THR A 50 -6.52 2.34 -0.83
CA THR A 50 -7.55 3.37 -0.64
C THR A 50 -7.64 4.35 -1.79
N SER A 51 -6.56 4.55 -2.54
CA SER A 51 -6.54 5.47 -3.68
C SER A 51 -5.44 5.16 -4.69
N ILE A 52 -5.71 5.50 -5.96
CA ILE A 52 -4.75 5.42 -7.07
C ILE A 52 -4.54 6.84 -7.61
N ILE A 53 -3.30 7.22 -7.85
CA ILE A 53 -2.95 8.50 -8.49
C ILE A 53 -2.15 8.22 -9.75
N ASN A 54 -2.69 8.62 -10.89
CA ASN A 54 -1.97 8.61 -12.17
C ASN A 54 -1.35 9.99 -12.40
N THR A 55 -0.06 10.02 -12.72
CA THR A 55 0.64 11.26 -13.07
C THR A 55 0.68 11.45 -14.59
N GLN A 56 0.84 12.70 -15.02
CA GLN A 56 0.95 13.05 -16.45
C GLN A 56 2.12 12.35 -17.16
N ASN A 57 3.16 11.96 -16.41
CA ASN A 57 4.33 11.24 -16.94
C ASN A 57 4.11 9.72 -17.00
N GLY A 58 2.87 9.24 -16.89
CA GLY A 58 2.50 7.82 -17.01
C GLY A 58 2.79 6.96 -15.78
N LYS A 59 3.22 7.56 -14.65
CA LYS A 59 3.47 6.81 -13.41
C LYS A 59 2.18 6.66 -12.60
N THR A 60 1.93 5.46 -12.10
CA THR A 60 0.79 5.14 -11.24
C THR A 60 1.24 4.86 -9.82
N TYR A 61 0.68 5.61 -8.87
CA TYR A 61 0.92 5.48 -7.45
C TYR A 61 -0.28 4.84 -6.78
N PHE A 62 -0.01 3.89 -5.89
CA PHE A 62 -1.01 3.14 -5.14
C PHE A 62 -0.85 3.48 -3.66
N PHE A 63 -1.93 3.92 -3.03
CA PHE A 63 -1.88 4.44 -1.66
C PHE A 63 -2.81 3.67 -0.72
N VAL A 64 -2.35 3.55 0.52
CA VAL A 64 -3.13 3.23 1.70
C VAL A 64 -3.04 4.45 2.63
N TYR A 65 -4.10 5.25 2.66
CA TYR A 65 -4.13 6.57 3.27
C TYR A 65 -3.02 7.49 2.72
N ASP A 66 -2.15 8.03 3.57
CA ASP A 66 -1.01 8.89 3.18
C ASP A 66 0.26 8.11 2.82
N GLN A 67 0.29 6.79 3.02
CA GLN A 67 1.43 5.94 2.63
C GLN A 67 1.15 5.27 1.30
N GLY A 68 2.15 5.16 0.43
CA GLY A 68 1.95 4.54 -0.87
C GLY A 68 3.22 3.96 -1.48
N TYR A 69 3.04 3.38 -2.66
CA TYR A 69 4.12 2.84 -3.46
C TYR A 69 3.91 3.15 -4.95
N LEU A 70 5.03 3.30 -5.65
CA LEU A 70 5.12 3.37 -7.10
C LEU A 70 5.90 2.15 -7.57
N PRO A 71 5.32 1.27 -8.42
CA PRO A 71 6.09 0.28 -9.14
C PRO A 71 7.10 0.96 -10.07
N LEU A 72 8.37 0.56 -9.98
CA LEU A 72 9.42 1.04 -10.87
C LEU A 72 9.62 0.05 -12.01
N ASP A 73 9.82 -1.21 -11.65
CA ASP A 73 10.02 -2.36 -12.54
C ASP A 73 9.17 -3.53 -11.98
N GLU A 74 9.27 -4.75 -12.54
CA GLU A 74 8.48 -5.90 -12.04
C GLU A 74 8.77 -6.27 -10.58
N GLU A 75 10.00 -6.05 -10.12
CA GLU A 75 10.47 -6.48 -8.80
C GLU A 75 10.65 -5.35 -7.78
N TRP A 76 10.66 -4.09 -8.22
CA TRP A 76 11.03 -2.96 -7.36
C TRP A 76 9.91 -1.96 -7.17
N LEU A 77 9.76 -1.51 -5.93
CA LEU A 77 8.81 -0.49 -5.52
C LEU A 77 9.55 0.70 -4.92
N LEU A 78 9.04 1.89 -5.18
CA LEU A 78 9.40 3.10 -4.47
C LEU A 78 8.30 3.45 -3.48
N LEU A 79 8.57 3.34 -2.18
CA LEU A 79 7.66 3.78 -1.14
C LEU A 79 7.68 5.29 -1.05
N VAL A 80 6.51 5.88 -0.83
CA VAL A 80 6.33 7.33 -0.72
C VAL A 80 5.31 7.66 0.35
N LYS A 81 5.44 8.86 0.92
CA LYS A 81 4.41 9.45 1.79
C LYS A 81 3.84 10.70 1.14
N LYS A 82 2.51 10.80 1.09
CA LYS A 82 1.81 12.02 0.67
C LYS A 82 1.96 13.06 1.78
N LYS A 83 2.59 14.19 1.47
CA LYS A 83 2.50 15.38 2.32
C LYS A 83 1.13 16.01 2.08
N GLN A 84 0.41 16.25 3.17
CA GLN A 84 -0.89 16.91 3.16
C GLN A 84 -0.70 18.41 2.93
#